data_AF-A0A3N7DZV9-F1
#
_entry.id   AF-A0A3N7DZV9-F1
#
_cell.length_a   1.000
_cell.length_b   1.000
_cell.length_c   1.000
_cell.angle_alpha   90.00
_cell.angle_beta   90.00
_cell.angle_gamma   90.00
#
_symmetry.space_group_name_H-M   'P 1'
#
loop_
_entity.id
_entity.type
_entity.pdbx_description
1 polymer ?
#
loop_
_entity_poly.entity_id
_entity_poly.type
_entity_poly.pdbx_seq_one_letter_code
_entity_poly.pdbx_strand_id
1 'polypeptide(L)'
;MSERTLSGSVALTKLTHVIMDKKGKDGQMVKCIVIPIEANGLETKDKAVYLGIRATVKDETDQYGQNGFISKTVKRDKKWSEMSDTEKEAEKALTPILGNLKDFAISGNNDAAGAAAPGVVAEDDDLPF
;
A
#
# COMPACT_ATOMS: atom_id res chain seq x y z
N MET A 1 2.55 3.22 -32.29
CA MET A 1 2.67 3.54 -30.85
C MET A 1 3.15 2.29 -30.17
N SER A 2 4.39 2.28 -29.67
CA SER A 2 4.92 1.15 -28.88
C SER A 2 4.25 1.16 -27.51
N GLU A 3 3.55 0.07 -27.17
CA GLU A 3 2.95 -0.12 -25.85
C GLU A 3 4.04 -0.51 -24.84
N ARG A 4 4.06 0.16 -23.68
CA ARG A 4 5.02 -0.11 -22.59
C ARG A 4 4.23 -0.65 -21.40
N THR A 5 4.48 -1.90 -21.02
CA THR A 5 3.75 -2.57 -19.94
C THR A 5 4.57 -2.53 -18.65
N LEU A 6 4.11 -1.76 -17.68
CA LEU A 6 4.68 -1.72 -16.33
C LEU A 6 3.89 -2.64 -15.41
N SER A 7 4.59 -3.45 -14.64
CA SER A 7 4.05 -4.29 -13.58
C SER A 7 4.40 -3.73 -12.21
N GLY A 8 3.50 -3.87 -11.23
CA GLY A 8 3.80 -3.57 -9.84
C GLY A 8 2.86 -4.30 -8.91
N SER A 9 3.25 -4.39 -7.63
CA SER A 9 2.37 -4.87 -6.56
C SER A 9 2.16 -3.79 -5.51
N VAL A 10 1.11 -3.97 -4.72
CA VAL A 10 0.80 -3.15 -3.55
C VAL A 10 0.95 -4.05 -2.32
N ALA A 11 1.92 -3.74 -1.46
CA ALA A 11 2.10 -4.42 -0.19
C ALA A 11 1.06 -3.93 0.82
N LEU A 12 -0.02 -4.70 0.99
CA LEU A 12 -1.09 -4.38 1.93
C LEU A 12 -0.63 -4.34 3.39
N THR A 13 0.47 -5.02 3.72
CA THR A 13 1.08 -5.01 5.05
C THR A 13 1.82 -3.70 5.38
N LYS A 14 1.94 -2.77 4.43
CA LYS A 14 2.42 -1.41 4.68
C LYS A 14 1.30 -0.45 5.11
N LEU A 15 0.05 -0.89 5.05
CA LEU A 15 -1.09 -0.20 5.65
C LEU A 15 -1.17 -0.54 7.14
N THR A 16 -1.90 0.26 7.91
CA THR A 16 -2.26 -0.12 9.28
C THR A 16 -3.14 -1.36 9.18
N HIS A 17 -2.68 -2.49 9.70
CA HIS A 17 -3.37 -3.76 9.54
C HIS A 17 -3.09 -4.71 10.70
N VAL A 18 -3.95 -5.70 10.85
CA VAL A 18 -3.73 -6.88 11.69
C VAL A 18 -3.96 -8.13 10.85
N ILE A 19 -3.16 -9.16 11.06
CA ILE A 19 -3.45 -10.49 10.52
C ILE A 19 -4.12 -11.31 11.61
N MET A 20 -5.23 -11.96 11.27
CA MET A 20 -5.96 -12.85 12.17
C MET A 20 -6.49 -14.06 11.41
N ASP A 21 -6.58 -15.19 12.08
CA ASP A 21 -7.20 -16.38 11.50
C ASP A 21 -8.69 -16.39 11.84
N LYS A 22 -9.56 -16.35 10.83
CA LYS A 22 -11.02 -16.42 11.00
C LYS A 22 -11.60 -17.73 10.52
N LYS A 23 -12.64 -18.20 11.18
CA LYS A 23 -13.37 -19.38 10.73
C LYS A 23 -14.13 -19.08 9.43
N GLY A 24 -13.72 -19.74 8.36
CA GLY A 24 -14.40 -19.71 7.07
C GLY A 24 -15.75 -20.43 7.12
N LYS A 25 -16.58 -20.21 6.11
CA LYS A 25 -17.92 -20.84 5.99
C LYS A 25 -17.85 -22.37 6.02
N ASP A 26 -16.75 -22.94 5.54
CA ASP A 26 -16.51 -24.38 5.48
C ASP A 26 -15.91 -24.95 6.79
N GLY A 27 -15.81 -24.12 7.84
CA GLY A 27 -15.29 -24.50 9.16
C GLY A 27 -13.76 -24.51 9.27
N GLN A 28 -13.03 -24.26 8.19
CA GLN A 28 -11.56 -24.13 8.19
C GLN A 28 -11.13 -22.72 8.63
N MET A 29 -10.00 -22.63 9.33
CA MET A 29 -9.39 -21.34 9.68
C MET A 29 -8.74 -20.74 8.43
N VAL A 30 -9.12 -19.50 8.11
CA VAL A 30 -8.63 -18.74 6.96
C VAL A 30 -7.83 -17.55 7.49
N LYS A 31 -6.60 -17.41 7.02
CA LYS A 31 -5.74 -16.28 7.35
C LYS A 31 -6.27 -15.02 6.66
N CYS A 32 -6.73 -14.06 7.45
CA CYS A 32 -7.28 -12.80 6.99
C CYS A 32 -6.35 -11.63 7.35
N ILE A 33 -6.38 -10.61 6.50
CA ILE A 33 -5.84 -9.28 6.83
C ILE A 33 -7.00 -8.35 7.12
N VAL A 34 -6.98 -7.71 8.28
CA VAL A 34 -7.96 -6.70 8.69
C VAL A 34 -7.33 -5.34 8.56
N ILE A 35 -7.97 -4.48 7.76
CA ILE A 35 -7.50 -3.14 7.46
C ILE A 35 -8.59 -2.17 7.92
N PRO A 36 -8.40 -1.40 9.01
CA PRO A 36 -9.34 -0.37 9.43
C PRO A 36 -9.52 0.70 8.35
N ILE A 37 -10.78 0.99 8.01
CA ILE A 37 -11.14 1.92 6.92
C ILE A 37 -10.67 3.35 7.26
N GLU A 38 -11.00 3.85 8.44
CA GLU A 38 -10.71 5.23 8.84
C GLU A 38 -9.21 5.48 9.05
N ALA A 39 -8.53 4.59 9.78
CA ALA A 39 -7.09 4.71 10.04
C ALA A 39 -6.25 4.64 8.75
N ASN A 40 -6.76 3.96 7.71
CA ASN A 40 -6.11 3.92 6.40
C ASN A 40 -6.67 4.94 5.40
N GLY A 41 -7.59 5.81 5.79
CA GLY A 41 -8.19 6.80 4.89
C GLY A 41 -8.81 6.15 3.64
N LEU A 42 -9.37 4.96 3.78
CA LEU A 42 -10.06 4.26 2.70
C LEU A 42 -11.42 4.91 2.46
N GLU A 43 -11.80 5.04 1.19
CA GLU A 43 -13.07 5.66 0.82
C GLU A 43 -14.10 4.60 0.47
N THR A 44 -15.26 4.64 1.13
CA THR A 44 -16.38 3.77 0.77
C THR A 44 -17.29 4.51 -0.20
N LYS A 45 -17.39 4.01 -1.43
CA LYS A 45 -18.26 4.56 -2.46
C LYS A 45 -18.95 3.41 -3.19
N ASP A 46 -20.24 3.54 -3.47
CA ASP A 46 -21.00 2.57 -4.28
C ASP A 46 -20.87 1.10 -3.81
N LYS A 47 -20.82 0.88 -2.48
CA LYS A 47 -20.60 -0.43 -1.83
C LYS A 47 -19.21 -1.05 -2.05
N ALA A 48 -18.27 -0.30 -2.59
CA ALA A 48 -16.86 -0.68 -2.72
C ALA A 48 -15.98 0.18 -1.79
N VAL A 49 -14.89 -0.42 -1.31
CA VAL A 49 -13.87 0.26 -0.51
C VAL A 49 -12.66 0.53 -1.41
N TYR A 50 -12.26 1.80 -1.49
CA TYR A 50 -11.20 2.25 -2.38
C TYR A 50 -9.98 2.72 -1.58
N LEU A 51 -8.81 2.27 -2.02
CA LEU A 51 -7.53 2.85 -1.64
C LEU A 51 -7.05 3.78 -2.76
N GLY A 52 -6.94 5.07 -2.47
CA GLY A 52 -6.33 6.01 -3.42
C GLY A 52 -4.85 5.70 -3.61
N ILE A 53 -4.41 5.44 -4.84
CA ILE A 53 -3.01 5.16 -5.19
C ILE A 53 -2.48 6.19 -6.20
N ARG A 54 -1.20 6.51 -6.08
CA ARG A 54 -0.45 7.33 -7.04
C ARG A 54 0.71 6.52 -7.58
N ALA A 55 0.75 6.34 -8.89
CA ALA A 55 1.89 5.78 -9.60
C ALA A 55 2.82 6.90 -10.07
N THR A 56 4.08 6.86 -9.68
CA THR A 56 5.13 7.73 -10.21
C THR A 56 6.04 6.89 -11.09
N VAL A 57 6.13 7.23 -12.38
CA VAL A 57 6.94 6.52 -13.38
C VAL A 57 8.04 7.44 -13.87
N LYS A 58 9.23 6.88 -14.06
CA LYS A 58 10.39 7.51 -14.69
C LYS A 58 10.77 6.72 -15.94
N ASP A 59 11.26 7.44 -16.95
CA ASP A 59 11.71 6.81 -18.19
C ASP A 59 12.94 5.93 -17.97
N GLU A 60 13.88 6.43 -17.16
CA GLU A 60 15.09 5.72 -16.74
C GLU A 60 14.85 4.85 -15.50
N THR A 61 15.50 3.69 -15.46
CA THR A 61 15.51 2.81 -14.29
C THR A 61 16.39 3.38 -13.19
N ASP A 62 15.99 3.21 -11.93
CA ASP A 62 16.84 3.51 -10.79
C ASP A 62 17.96 2.46 -10.59
N GLN A 63 18.76 2.66 -9.54
CA GLN A 63 19.87 1.75 -9.17
C GLN A 63 19.42 0.30 -8.84
N TYR A 64 18.12 0.07 -8.65
CA TYR A 64 17.52 -1.23 -8.39
C TYR A 64 16.75 -1.78 -9.61
N GLY A 65 16.86 -1.13 -10.77
CA GLY A 65 16.17 -1.54 -11.99
C GLY A 65 14.67 -1.26 -11.99
N GLN A 66 14.20 -0.33 -11.13
CA GLN A 66 12.80 0.03 -11.01
C GLN A 66 12.50 1.26 -11.85
N ASN A 67 11.35 1.28 -12.52
CA ASN A 67 10.88 2.40 -13.34
C ASN A 67 9.98 3.35 -12.57
N GLY A 68 9.76 3.12 -11.28
CA GLY A 68 8.83 3.93 -10.51
C GLY A 68 8.36 3.25 -9.24
N PHE A 69 7.40 3.89 -8.59
CA PHE A 69 6.79 3.40 -7.36
C PHE A 69 5.32 3.78 -7.26
N ILE A 70 4.59 2.99 -6.46
CA ILE A 70 3.20 3.19 -6.09
C ILE A 70 3.17 3.69 -4.64
N SER A 71 2.58 4.85 -4.41
CA SER A 71 2.34 5.39 -3.07
C SER A 71 0.86 5.58 -2.78
N LYS A 72 0.51 5.61 -1.49
CA LYS A 72 -0.84 5.99 -1.06
C LYS A 72 -1.11 7.46 -1.38
N THR A 73 -2.29 7.76 -1.92
CA THR A 73 -2.76 9.14 -2.09
C THR A 73 -3.43 9.60 -0.80
N VAL A 74 -3.01 10.74 -0.30
CA VAL A 74 -3.73 11.48 0.74
C VAL A 74 -4.52 12.61 0.08
N LYS A 75 -5.74 12.85 0.54
CA LYS A 75 -6.48 14.08 0.22
C LYS A 75 -5.70 15.24 0.83
N ARG A 76 -5.18 16.12 -0.03
CA ARG A 76 -4.40 17.28 0.41
C ARG A 76 -5.26 18.52 0.34
N ASP A 77 -5.32 19.24 1.45
CA ASP A 77 -5.92 20.58 1.49
C ASP A 77 -4.93 21.67 1.06
N LYS A 78 -3.62 21.39 1.13
CA LYS A 78 -2.53 22.30 0.73
C LYS A 78 -1.62 21.67 -0.32
N LYS A 79 -1.00 22.48 -1.18
CA LYS A 79 0.03 21.96 -2.10
C LYS A 79 1.31 21.63 -1.32
N TRP A 80 2.06 20.64 -1.78
CA TRP A 80 3.34 20.22 -1.20
C TRP A 80 4.36 21.38 -1.08
N SER A 81 4.31 22.33 -2.02
CA SER A 81 5.15 23.54 -2.04
C SER A 81 4.78 24.58 -0.98
N GLU A 82 3.60 24.46 -0.36
CA GLU A 82 3.04 25.41 0.61
C GLU A 82 3.11 24.85 2.05
N MET A 83 3.64 23.65 2.23
CA MET A 83 3.78 23.01 3.53
C MET A 83 5.14 23.29 4.17
N SER A 84 5.13 23.44 5.49
CA SER A 84 6.34 23.42 6.32
C SER A 84 7.02 22.04 6.25
N ASP A 85 8.31 21.98 6.58
CA ASP A 85 9.03 20.71 6.53
C ASP A 85 8.49 19.68 7.55
N THR A 86 7.96 20.15 8.69
CA THR A 86 7.27 19.30 9.68
C THR A 86 5.96 18.72 9.13
N GLU A 87 5.17 19.50 8.40
CA GLU A 87 3.95 19.02 7.72
C GLU A 87 4.29 17.99 6.63
N LYS A 88 5.38 18.22 5.87
CA LYS A 88 5.84 17.27 4.84
C LYS A 88 6.29 15.93 5.42
N GLU A 89 6.96 15.92 6.58
CA GLU A 89 7.37 14.67 7.23
C GLU A 89 6.17 13.88 7.76
N ALA A 90 5.20 14.55 8.40
CA ALA A 90 3.94 13.94 8.80
C ALA A 90 3.18 13.39 7.58
N GLU A 91 3.17 14.12 6.46
CA GLU A 91 2.51 13.66 5.24
C GLU A 91 3.24 12.47 4.59
N LYS A 92 4.58 12.44 4.61
CA LYS A 92 5.36 11.28 4.15
C LYS A 92 5.03 10.01 4.93
N ALA A 93 4.83 10.13 6.24
CA ALA A 93 4.41 9.01 7.08
C ALA A 93 3.01 8.51 6.68
N LEU A 94 2.12 9.42 6.24
CA LEU A 94 0.76 9.10 5.79
C LEU A 94 0.68 8.62 4.33
N THR A 95 1.73 8.85 3.53
CA THR A 95 1.86 8.40 2.13
C THR A 95 2.94 7.33 1.97
N PRO A 96 2.83 6.16 2.63
CA PRO A 96 3.83 5.11 2.49
C PRO A 96 3.93 4.66 1.02
N ILE A 97 5.15 4.29 0.61
CA ILE A 97 5.38 3.61 -0.67
C ILE A 97 4.89 2.17 -0.52
N LEU A 98 3.81 1.87 -1.23
CA LEU A 98 3.14 0.58 -1.17
C LEU A 98 3.82 -0.48 -2.03
N GLY A 99 4.54 -0.08 -3.08
CA GLY A 99 5.34 -0.99 -3.88
C GLY A 99 6.00 -0.31 -5.06
N ASN A 100 6.67 -1.08 -5.90
CA ASN A 100 7.50 -0.57 -6.99
C ASN A 100 6.90 -0.92 -8.35
N LEU A 101 7.20 -0.11 -9.36
CA LEU A 101 6.81 -0.33 -10.75
C LEU A 101 8.04 -0.71 -11.56
N LYS A 102 7.93 -1.79 -12.32
CA LYS A 102 9.01 -2.33 -13.16
C LYS A 102 8.49 -2.66 -14.54
N ASP A 103 9.27 -2.28 -15.56
CA ASP A 103 9.01 -2.63 -16.95
C ASP A 103 9.22 -4.14 -17.19
N PHE A 104 8.19 -4.79 -17.75
CA PHE A 104 8.09 -6.25 -17.79
C PHE A 104 9.02 -6.92 -18.82
N ALA A 105 9.85 -6.17 -19.54
CA ALA A 105 10.86 -6.75 -20.43
C ALA A 105 11.91 -7.59 -19.66
N ILE A 106 12.06 -7.41 -18.33
CA ILE A 106 13.09 -8.08 -17.54
C ILE A 106 12.55 -8.47 -16.14
N SER A 107 12.13 -9.73 -15.98
CA SER A 107 11.93 -10.48 -14.71
C SER A 107 10.93 -9.93 -13.65
N GLY A 108 9.90 -10.73 -13.39
CA GLY A 108 8.83 -10.49 -12.41
C GLY A 108 9.24 -10.79 -10.98
N ASN A 109 9.96 -9.85 -10.35
CA ASN A 109 10.11 -9.84 -8.90
C ASN A 109 9.64 -8.50 -8.35
N ASN A 110 8.47 -8.50 -7.72
CA ASN A 110 7.96 -7.36 -6.99
C ASN A 110 8.67 -7.30 -5.63
N ASP A 111 9.37 -6.19 -5.39
CA ASP A 111 10.17 -6.01 -4.19
C ASP A 111 9.27 -5.82 -2.95
N ALA A 112 9.37 -6.76 -2.02
CA ALA A 112 8.68 -6.74 -0.73
C ALA A 112 9.46 -5.96 0.35
N ALA A 113 10.54 -5.27 -0.02
CA ALA A 113 11.35 -4.49 0.91
C ALA A 113 10.51 -3.52 1.76
N GLY A 114 10.63 -3.67 3.08
CA GLY A 114 9.93 -2.87 4.09
C GLY A 114 8.52 -3.36 4.45
N ALA A 115 8.02 -4.45 3.86
CA ALA A 115 6.83 -5.12 4.37
C ALA A 115 7.17 -5.83 5.70
N ALA A 116 6.53 -5.43 6.79
CA ALA A 116 6.70 -6.11 8.07
C ALA A 116 6.08 -7.52 8.00
N ALA A 117 6.75 -8.50 8.63
CA ALA A 117 6.15 -9.80 8.90
C ALA A 117 5.04 -9.60 9.96
N PRO A 118 3.77 -9.84 9.64
CA PRO A 118 2.71 -9.53 10.58
C PRO A 118 2.68 -10.60 11.68
N GLY A 119 2.63 -10.17 12.93
CA GLY A 119 2.17 -11.02 14.03
C GLY A 119 0.72 -11.41 13.79
N VAL A 120 0.38 -12.66 14.06
CA VAL A 120 -1.02 -13.13 14.02
C VAL A 120 -1.65 -12.79 15.37
N VAL A 121 -2.72 -12.01 15.35
CA VAL A 121 -3.49 -11.64 16.55
C VAL A 121 -4.70 -12.59 16.65
N ALA A 122 -5.02 -13.04 17.87
CA ALA A 122 -6.17 -13.91 18.10
C ALA A 122 -7.48 -13.13 17.90
N GLU A 123 -8.57 -13.84 17.59
CA GLU A 123 -9.88 -13.20 17.40
C GLU A 123 -10.42 -12.54 18.68
N ASP A 124 -9.99 -13.01 19.85
CA ASP A 124 -10.41 -12.54 21.17
C ASP A 124 -9.54 -11.39 21.73
N ASP A 125 -8.49 -10.98 21.00
CA ASP A 125 -7.59 -9.89 21.42
C ASP A 125 -8.11 -8.53 20.93
N ASP A 126 -7.95 -7.50 21.77
CA ASP A 126 -8.18 -6.11 21.36
C ASP A 126 -7.21 -5.72 20.22
N LEU A 127 -7.75 -5.08 19.19
CA LEU A 127 -6.97 -4.62 18.05
C LEU A 127 -6.15 -3.36 18.45
N PRO A 128 -4.90 -3.22 18.00
CA PRO A 128 -3.98 -2.15 18.42
C PRO A 128 -4.25 -0.81 17.72
N PHE A 129 -5.49 -0.56 17.30
CA PHE A 129 -5.92 0.65 16.60
C PHE A 129 -7.34 1.07 16.99
#